data_AF-A0A239AB60-F1
#
_entry.id   AF-A0A239AB60-F1
#
_cell.length_a   1.000
_cell.length_b   1.000
_cell.length_c   1.000
_cell.angle_alpha   90.00
_cell.angle_beta   90.00
_cell.angle_gamma   90.00
#
_symmetry.space_group_name_H-M   'P 1'
#
loop_
_entity.id
_entity.type
_entity.pdbx_description
1 polymer ?
#
loop_
_entity_poly.entity_id
_entity_poly.type
_entity_poly.pdbx_seq_one_letter_code
_entity_poly.pdbx_strand_id
1 'polypeptide(L)'
;MAKRRAHQSQNILKKLSKTELEILRYIKEGHTSSEIATIRNCSPRTIEKHRSNSIQKLGIPSSQMALFLWTQNNDIPKNKNSIT
;
A
#
# COMPACT_ATOMS: atom_id res chain seq x y z
N MET A 1 -21.77 -15.62 -6.13
CA MET A 1 -21.17 -14.68 -7.11
C MET A 1 -20.12 -13.77 -6.45
N ALA A 2 -18.92 -14.27 -6.06
CA ALA A 2 -17.95 -13.47 -5.28
C ALA A 2 -16.50 -13.44 -5.83
N LYS A 3 -16.25 -13.96 -7.05
CA LYS A 3 -14.87 -14.12 -7.59
C LYS A 3 -14.36 -12.97 -8.48
N ARG A 4 -15.18 -11.96 -8.80
CA ARG A 4 -14.77 -10.88 -9.74
C ARG A 4 -13.87 -9.79 -9.11
N ARG A 5 -14.00 -9.50 -7.81
CA ARG A 5 -13.22 -8.42 -7.15
C ARG A 5 -11.75 -8.79 -6.95
N ALA A 6 -11.48 -10.00 -6.44
CA ALA A 6 -10.11 -10.44 -6.14
C ALA A 6 -9.18 -10.45 -7.37
N HIS A 7 -9.71 -10.74 -8.56
CA HIS A 7 -8.89 -10.79 -9.79
C HIS A 7 -8.50 -9.39 -10.30
N GLN A 8 -9.36 -8.37 -10.11
CA GLN A 8 -8.99 -6.99 -10.42
C GLN A 8 -7.92 -6.46 -9.47
N SER A 9 -8.07 -6.72 -8.16
CA SER A 9 -7.10 -6.26 -7.14
C SER A 9 -5.69 -6.76 -7.40
N GLN A 10 -5.53 -8.03 -7.80
CA GLN A 10 -4.24 -8.64 -8.11
C GLN A 10 -3.55 -7.98 -9.32
N ASN A 11 -4.32 -7.50 -10.30
CA ASN A 11 -3.76 -6.85 -11.48
C ASN A 11 -3.35 -5.39 -11.21
N ILE A 12 -4.05 -4.71 -10.29
CA ILE A 12 -3.73 -3.35 -9.86
C ILE A 12 -2.50 -3.36 -8.93
N LEU A 13 -2.38 -4.36 -8.06
CA LEU A 13 -1.19 -4.58 -7.22
C LEU A 13 0.10 -4.73 -8.04
N LYS A 14 0.02 -5.32 -9.24
CA LYS A 14 1.17 -5.42 -10.17
C LYS A 14 1.63 -4.07 -10.75
N LYS A 15 0.80 -3.03 -10.71
CA LYS A 15 1.16 -1.68 -11.18
C LYS A 15 1.89 -0.86 -10.11
N LEU A 16 1.82 -1.28 -8.85
CA LEU A 16 2.55 -0.65 -7.77
C LEU A 16 4.02 -1.08 -7.81
N SER A 17 4.89 -0.13 -7.52
CA SER A 17 6.32 -0.37 -7.30
C SER A 17 6.55 -1.16 -6.02
N LYS A 18 7.73 -1.78 -5.89
CA LYS A 18 8.13 -2.51 -4.68
C LYS A 18 7.98 -1.65 -3.42
N THR A 19 8.41 -0.38 -3.48
CA THR A 19 8.33 0.58 -2.37
C THR A 19 6.88 0.90 -1.98
N GLU A 20 6.01 1.15 -2.97
CA GLU A 20 4.59 1.44 -2.69
C GLU A 20 3.88 0.23 -2.08
N LEU A 21 4.24 -0.98 -2.53
CA LEU A 21 3.69 -2.23 -2.00
C LEU A 21 4.16 -2.50 -0.57
N GLU A 22 5.41 -2.16 -0.23
CA GLU A 22 5.92 -2.17 1.14
C GLU A 22 5.18 -1.17 2.03
N ILE A 23 5.00 0.08 1.59
CA ILE A 23 4.26 1.11 2.35
C ILE A 23 2.82 0.67 2.60
N LEU A 24 2.17 0.11 1.59
CA LEU A 24 0.82 -0.47 1.71
C LEU A 24 0.75 -1.58 2.77
N ARG A 25 1.79 -2.39 2.95
CA ARG A 25 1.83 -3.40 4.01
C ARG A 25 1.92 -2.78 5.39
N TYR A 26 2.83 -1.82 5.58
CA TYR A 26 2.93 -1.16 6.87
C TYR A 26 1.61 -0.45 7.23
N ILE A 27 0.92 0.13 6.24
CA ILE A 27 -0.43 0.68 6.44
C ILE A 27 -1.43 -0.41 6.86
N LYS A 28 -1.39 -1.60 6.24
CA LYS A 28 -2.24 -2.75 6.63
C LYS A 28 -1.96 -3.21 8.07
N GLU A 29 -0.71 -3.14 8.49
CA GLU A 29 -0.26 -3.46 9.86
C GLU A 29 -0.62 -2.36 10.88
N GLY A 30 -1.12 -1.21 10.43
CA GLY A 30 -1.58 -0.12 11.28
C GLY A 30 -0.54 0.98 11.51
N HIS A 31 0.59 0.94 10.80
CA HIS A 31 1.62 1.98 10.93
C HIS A 31 1.21 3.30 10.29
N THR A 32 1.54 4.38 10.98
CA THR A 32 1.39 5.77 10.54
C THR A 32 2.50 6.17 9.55
N SER A 33 2.28 7.25 8.78
CA SER A 33 3.31 7.75 7.84
C SER A 33 4.64 8.07 8.54
N SER A 34 4.58 8.53 9.80
CA SER A 34 5.77 8.84 10.60
C SER A 34 6.53 7.57 11.00
N GLU A 35 5.84 6.53 11.46
CA GLU A 35 6.47 5.24 11.79
C GLU A 35 7.07 4.58 10.56
N ILE A 36 6.36 4.59 9.43
CA ILE A 36 6.86 4.05 8.16
C ILE A 36 8.11 4.81 7.73
N ALA A 37 8.13 6.14 7.92
CA ALA A 37 9.28 6.98 7.60
C ALA A 37 10.50 6.62 8.47
N THR A 38 10.28 6.37 9.77
CA THR A 38 11.33 5.87 10.67
C THR A 38 11.85 4.49 10.25
N ILE A 39 10.96 3.55 9.94
CA ILE A 39 11.33 2.19 9.49
C ILE A 39 12.13 2.22 8.18
N ARG A 40 11.76 3.12 7.26
CA ARG A 40 12.37 3.27 5.93
C ARG A 40 13.53 4.25 5.89
N ASN A 41 13.90 4.84 7.04
CA ASN A 41 14.91 5.89 7.17
C ASN A 41 14.74 7.02 6.13
N CYS A 42 13.50 7.52 5.99
CA CYS A 42 13.18 8.59 5.05
C CYS A 42 12.27 9.65 5.69
N SER A 43 11.97 10.74 4.98
CA SER A 43 11.08 11.78 5.49
C SER A 43 9.61 11.32 5.44
N PRO A 44 8.77 11.67 6.44
CA PRO A 44 7.31 11.47 6.37
C PRO A 44 6.69 12.03 5.08
N ARG A 45 7.24 13.13 4.56
CA ARG A 45 6.81 13.75 3.29
C ARG A 45 7.09 12.86 2.08
N THR A 46 8.14 12.05 2.12
CA THR A 46 8.42 11.03 1.11
C THR A 46 7.38 9.91 1.16
N ILE A 47 7.00 9.47 2.36
CA ILE A 47 5.93 8.46 2.53
C ILE A 47 4.59 9.00 2.04
N GLU A 48 4.24 10.25 2.35
CA GLU A 48 3.04 10.90 1.82
C GLU A 48 3.03 10.94 0.29
N LYS A 49 4.17 11.27 -0.34
CA LYS A 49 4.30 11.23 -1.81
C LYS A 49 4.05 9.83 -2.37
N HIS A 50 4.63 8.80 -1.74
CA HIS A 50 4.37 7.41 -2.15
C HIS A 50 2.91 6.98 -1.93
N ARG A 51 2.26 7.46 -0.86
CA ARG A 51 0.83 7.23 -0.61
C ARG A 51 -0.02 7.85 -1.72
N SER A 52 0.25 9.11 -2.09
CA SER A 52 -0.45 9.78 -3.18
C SER A 52 -0.27 9.06 -4.53
N ASN A 53 0.94 8.64 -4.85
CA ASN A 53 1.19 7.84 -6.06
C ASN A 53 0.44 6.51 -6.02
N SER A 54 0.40 5.84 -4.87
CA SER A 54 -0.34 4.59 -4.68
C SER A 54 -1.85 4.80 -4.88
N ILE A 55 -2.41 5.87 -4.30
CA ILE A 55 -3.82 6.26 -4.47
C ILE A 55 -4.14 6.49 -5.94
N GLN A 56 -3.29 7.26 -6.64
CA GLN A 56 -3.45 7.55 -8.07
C GLN A 56 -3.41 6.27 -8.91
N LYS A 57 -2.48 5.35 -8.62
CA LYS A 57 -2.37 4.06 -9.32
C LYS A 57 -3.53 3.11 -9.02
N LEU A 58 -4.05 3.15 -7.79
CA LEU A 58 -5.20 2.36 -7.35
C LEU A 58 -6.54 2.93 -7.83
N GLY A 59 -6.56 4.21 -8.24
CA GLY A 59 -7.79 4.92 -8.64
C GLY A 59 -8.78 5.09 -7.48
N ILE A 60 -8.29 5.18 -6.24
CA ILE A 60 -9.12 5.36 -5.05
C ILE A 60 -9.22 6.85 -4.68
N PRO A 61 -10.26 7.28 -3.93
CA PRO A 61 -10.38 8.66 -3.49
C PRO A 61 -9.19 9.07 -2.61
N SER A 62 -8.71 10.31 -2.79
CA SER A 62 -7.58 10.87 -2.04
C SER A 62 -7.98 11.23 -0.61
N SER A 63 -8.05 10.22 0.25
CA SER A 63 -8.26 10.39 1.69
C SER A 63 -7.08 9.82 2.48
N GLN A 64 -6.79 10.42 3.63
CA GLN A 64 -5.75 9.95 4.54
C GLN A 64 -5.93 8.47 4.91
N MET A 65 -7.18 8.06 5.08
CA MET A 65 -7.57 6.68 5.42
C MET A 65 -7.87 5.79 4.20
N ALA A 66 -7.81 6.33 2.97
CA ALA A 66 -8.21 5.61 1.76
C ALA A 66 -7.39 4.33 1.56
N LEU A 67 -6.06 4.44 1.70
CA LEU A 67 -5.18 3.28 1.57
C LEU A 67 -5.46 2.25 2.66
N PHE A 68 -5.67 2.68 3.90
CA PHE A 68 -5.98 1.79 5.01
C PHE A 68 -7.28 1.01 4.74
N LEU A 69 -8.37 1.70 4.41
CA LEU A 69 -9.64 1.06 4.05
C LEU A 69 -9.51 0.12 2.85
N TRP A 70 -8.70 0.51 1.86
CA TRP A 70 -8.41 -0.35 0.72
C TRP A 70 -7.68 -1.63 1.14
N THR A 71 -6.70 -1.54 2.05
CA THR A 71 -5.96 -2.70 2.57
C THR A 71 -6.82 -3.67 3.38
N GLN A 72 -7.88 -3.19 4.05
CA GLN A 72 -8.81 -4.05 4.80
C GLN A 72 -9.68 -4.90 3.86
N ASN A 73 -9.91 -4.43 2.63
CA ASN A 73 -10.76 -5.08 1.65
C ASN A 73 -9.96 -5.88 0.59
N ASN A 74 -8.62 -5.80 0.60
CA ASN A 74 -7.77 -6.39 -0.43
C ASN A 74 -6.57 -7.11 0.18
N ASP A 75 -6.30 -8.31 -0.31
CA ASP A 75 -5.19 -9.09 0.20
C ASP A 75 -3.86 -8.66 -0.45
N ILE A 76 -2.95 -8.15 0.38
CA ILE A 76 -1.65 -7.64 -0.05
C ILE A 76 -0.64 -8.79 0.06
N PRO A 77 -0.11 -9.30 -1.05
CA PRO A 77 0.83 -10.41 -1.02
C PRO A 77 2.08 -10.02 -0.25
N LYS A 78 2.62 -10.93 0.57
CA LYS A 78 3.94 -10.77 1.21
C LYS A 78 5.03 -10.92 0.14
N ASN A 79 6.00 -10.01 0.10
CA ASN A 79 7.13 -10.13 -0.83
C ASN A 79 8.06 -11.18 -0.23
N LYS A 80 8.42 -12.19 -1.01
CA LYS A 80 9.32 -13.27 -0.59
C LYS A 80 10.80 -12.84 -0.55
N ASN A 81 11.06 -11.63 -0.07
CA ASN A 81 12.42 -11.14 0.18
C ASN A 81 12.56 -10.74 1.66
N SER A 82 12.17 -11.65 2.56
CA SER A 82 12.92 -11.83 3.81
C SER A 82 14.08 -12.75 3.45
N ILE A 83 15.12 -12.16 2.85
CA ILE A 83 16.45 -12.77 2.94
C ILE A 83 17.08 -12.19 4.20
N THR A 84 17.45 -13.12 5.07
CA THR A 84 18.31 -13.05 6.25
C THR A 84 19.32 -11.91 6.23
#